data_AF-A0A7Z1IAA8-F1
#
_entry.id   AF-A0A7Z1IAA8-F1
#
_cell.length_a   1.000
_cell.length_b   1.000
_cell.length_c   1.000
_cell.angle_alpha   90.00
_cell.angle_beta   90.00
_cell.angle_gamma   90.00
#
_symmetry.space_group_name_H-M   'P 1'
#
loop_
_entity.id
_entity.type
_entity.pdbx_description
1 polymer ?
#
loop_
_entity_poly.entity_id
_entity_poly.type
_entity_poly.pdbx_seq_one_letter_code
_entity_poly.pdbx_strand_id
1 'polypeptide(L)'
;MGEGSALPVGVPVPWPLETPPTGWLKCNGAAFSSEMYPKLAKAYPTNKLPDLRGEFIRGWDDGRGIDAGRTLLSGQDGTSFSHYGGNFDIGSGHSINNYDQIVSNQPGFSRFSFAGPSRGDGVNYVTIRPRNIAFNYIVRAA
;
A
#
# COMPACT_ATOMS: atom_id res chain seq x y z
N MET A 1 31.19 4.26 -4.46
CA MET A 1 30.39 5.18 -5.30
C MET A 1 30.64 6.58 -4.78
N GLY A 2 31.24 7.44 -5.61
CA GLY A 2 31.76 8.76 -5.22
C GLY A 2 30.69 9.76 -4.79
N GLU A 3 31.13 10.86 -4.19
CA GLU A 3 30.39 11.96 -3.57
C GLU A 3 29.45 12.77 -4.50
N GLY A 4 28.88 12.14 -5.53
CA GLY A 4 28.06 12.79 -6.56
C GLY A 4 26.78 12.02 -6.92
N SER A 5 26.23 11.20 -6.03
CA SER A 5 24.91 10.60 -6.28
C SER A 5 23.84 11.70 -6.23
N ALA A 6 23.22 11.97 -7.38
CA ALA A 6 22.20 12.99 -7.64
C ALA A 6 20.87 12.82 -6.88
N LEU A 7 20.77 11.86 -5.95
CA LEU A 7 19.55 11.56 -5.21
C LEU A 7 19.50 12.36 -3.90
N PRO A 8 18.45 13.17 -3.66
CA PRO A 8 18.27 13.86 -2.39
C PRO A 8 18.30 12.88 -1.20
N VAL A 9 18.81 13.34 -0.06
CA VAL A 9 18.76 12.58 1.19
C VAL A 9 17.30 12.29 1.54
N GLY A 10 17.02 11.05 1.93
CA GLY A 10 15.67 10.60 2.29
C GLY A 10 14.81 10.05 1.14
N VAL A 11 15.28 10.01 -0.11
CA VAL A 11 14.54 9.32 -1.18
C VAL A 11 14.69 7.80 -1.03
N PRO A 12 13.60 7.04 -0.89
CA PRO A 12 13.66 5.58 -0.86
C PRO A 12 13.99 5.04 -2.26
N VAL A 13 14.95 4.13 -2.34
CA VAL A 13 15.30 3.43 -3.58
C VAL A 13 15.29 1.91 -3.39
N PRO A 14 14.87 1.13 -4.42
CA PRO A 14 15.00 -0.32 -4.40
C PRO A 14 16.47 -0.75 -4.35
N TRP A 15 16.78 -1.72 -3.49
CA TRP A 15 18.10 -2.30 -3.30
C TRP A 15 18.03 -3.84 -3.31
N PRO A 16 18.83 -4.53 -4.13
CA PRO A 16 18.66 -5.96 -4.38
C PRO A 16 19.22 -6.87 -3.29
N LEU A 17 20.10 -6.36 -2.40
CA LEU A 17 20.77 -7.16 -1.38
C LEU A 17 20.17 -6.94 0.00
N GLU A 18 20.34 -7.93 0.89
CA GLU A 18 19.90 -7.82 2.28
C GLU A 18 20.60 -6.66 3.00
N THR A 19 21.91 -6.50 2.81
CA THR A 19 22.68 -5.46 3.51
C THR A 19 22.80 -4.21 2.63
N PRO A 20 22.37 -3.03 3.11
CA PRO A 20 22.58 -1.77 2.39
C PRO A 20 24.07 -1.40 2.36
N PRO A 21 24.52 -0.59 1.38
CA PRO A 21 25.86 -0.02 1.42
C PRO A 21 26.05 0.88 2.65
N THR A 22 27.31 1.08 3.06
CA THR A 22 27.64 2.06 4.11
C THR A 22 27.07 3.44 3.79
N GLY A 23 26.49 4.09 4.80
CA GLY A 23 25.83 5.40 4.64
C GLY A 23 24.38 5.33 4.15
N TRP A 24 23.79 4.14 4.05
CA TRP A 24 22.39 3.92 3.72
C TRP A 24 21.67 3.18 4.85
N LEU A 25 20.39 3.50 5.03
CA LEU A 25 19.52 2.91 6.06
C LEU A 25 18.32 2.23 5.39
N LYS A 26 17.85 1.11 5.96
CA LYS A 26 16.63 0.44 5.50
C LYS A 26 15.38 1.21 5.95
N CYS A 27 14.37 1.27 5.09
CA CYS A 27 13.03 1.73 5.45
C CYS A 27 12.25 0.60 6.13
N ASN A 28 12.64 0.25 7.36
CA ASN A 28 12.08 -0.86 8.14
C ASN A 28 11.44 -0.40 9.45
N GLY A 29 11.05 0.88 9.54
CA GLY A 29 10.51 1.43 10.78
C GLY A 29 11.56 1.79 11.84
N ALA A 30 12.86 1.68 11.57
CA ALA A 30 13.88 2.00 12.55
C ALA A 30 13.97 3.52 12.84
N ALA A 31 14.28 3.84 14.10
CA ALA A 31 14.67 5.19 14.50
C ALA A 31 16.12 5.49 14.06
N PHE A 32 16.46 6.77 13.93
CA PHE A 32 17.80 7.23 13.62
C PHE A 32 18.18 8.47 14.45
N SER A 33 19.49 8.74 14.58
CA SER A 33 19.99 9.93 15.29
C SER A 33 19.93 11.16 14.39
N SER A 34 19.28 12.21 14.87
CA SER A 34 19.18 13.50 14.16
C SER A 34 20.52 14.24 14.12
N GLU A 35 21.36 13.99 15.12
CA GLU A 35 22.70 14.56 15.25
C GLU A 35 23.64 13.94 14.22
N MET A 36 23.54 12.63 14.01
CA MET A 36 24.32 11.90 13.02
C MET A 36 23.83 12.13 11.59
N TYR A 37 22.51 12.27 11.40
CA TYR A 37 21.87 12.40 10.09
C TYR A 37 20.94 13.62 9.99
N PRO A 38 21.46 14.85 10.10
CA PRO A 38 20.64 16.07 10.17
C PRO A 38 19.85 16.36 8.89
N LYS A 39 20.39 15.98 7.71
CA LYS A 39 19.66 16.09 6.44
C LYS A 39 18.50 15.10 6.37
N LEU A 40 18.67 13.90 6.93
CA LEU A 40 17.61 12.90 6.98
C LEU A 40 16.52 13.29 7.97
N ALA A 41 16.89 13.90 9.10
CA ALA A 41 15.94 14.46 10.07
C ALA A 41 15.06 15.56 9.46
N LYS A 42 15.58 16.37 8.52
CA LYS A 42 14.77 17.33 7.76
C LYS A 42 13.75 16.66 6.85
N ALA A 43 14.08 15.50 6.26
CA ALA A 43 13.17 14.74 5.40
C ALA A 43 12.16 13.90 6.21
N TYR A 44 12.57 13.39 7.38
CA TYR A 44 11.78 12.58 8.30
C TYR A 44 11.82 13.17 9.72
N PRO A 45 10.98 14.18 10.03
CA PRO A 45 11.05 14.93 11.29
C PRO A 45 10.75 14.12 12.56
N THR A 46 10.16 12.93 12.43
CA THR A 46 9.92 12.01 13.55
C THR A 46 11.15 11.21 13.95
N ASN A 47 12.29 11.42 13.26
CA ASN A 47 13.53 10.66 13.43
C ASN A 47 13.34 9.14 13.31
N LYS A 48 12.34 8.73 12.52
CA LYS A 48 11.99 7.35 12.25
C LYS A 48 11.70 7.19 10.76
N LEU A 49 12.27 6.17 10.15
CA LEU A 49 11.96 5.82 8.77
C LEU A 49 10.60 5.12 8.69
N PRO A 50 9.87 5.26 7.57
CA PRO A 50 8.69 4.43 7.34
C PRO A 50 9.08 2.95 7.29
N ASP A 51 8.15 2.08 7.65
CA ASP A 51 8.28 0.65 7.37
C ASP A 51 7.65 0.37 6.01
N LEU A 52 8.50 0.17 5.00
CA LEU A 52 8.05 -0.05 3.61
C LEU A 52 8.12 -1.52 3.20
N ARG A 53 8.30 -2.43 4.16
CA ARG A 53 8.34 -3.87 3.90
C ARG A 53 6.94 -4.35 3.50
N GLY A 54 6.79 -4.76 2.24
CA GLY A 54 5.49 -5.20 1.70
C GLY A 54 4.62 -4.07 1.15
N GLU A 55 5.09 -2.82 1.20
CA GLU A 55 4.33 -1.65 0.80
C GLU A 55 4.61 -1.23 -0.66
N PHE A 56 3.59 -0.68 -1.31
CA PHE A 56 3.74 0.06 -2.55
C PHE A 56 3.72 1.57 -2.26
N ILE A 57 4.70 2.30 -2.79
CA ILE A 57 4.69 3.76 -2.72
C ILE A 57 3.74 4.31 -3.77
N ARG A 58 2.78 5.14 -3.34
CA ARG A 58 1.88 5.90 -4.21
C ARG A 58 2.18 7.39 -4.17
N GLY A 59 1.77 8.12 -5.20
CA GLY A 59 1.78 9.58 -5.19
C GLY A 59 0.82 10.14 -4.13
N TRP A 60 1.24 11.20 -3.45
CA TRP A 60 0.36 11.97 -2.57
C TRP A 60 -0.62 12.78 -3.42
N ASP A 61 -1.87 12.86 -2.97
CA ASP A 61 -2.95 13.53 -3.71
C ASP A 61 -2.77 15.04 -3.80
N ASP A 62 -2.19 15.65 -2.77
CA ASP A 62 -1.89 17.10 -2.67
C ASP A 62 -3.03 18.00 -3.18
N GLY A 63 -4.27 17.68 -2.80
CA GLY A 63 -5.45 18.48 -3.11
C GLY A 63 -6.08 18.23 -4.49
N ARG A 64 -5.62 17.23 -5.25
CA ARG A 64 -6.28 16.83 -6.52
C ARG A 64 -7.68 16.26 -6.31
N GLY A 65 -7.98 15.73 -5.13
CA GLY A 65 -9.29 15.20 -4.73
C GLY A 65 -9.54 13.76 -5.12
N ILE A 66 -8.52 12.99 -5.53
CA ILE A 66 -8.65 11.56 -5.87
C ILE A 66 -8.53 10.67 -4.62
N ASP A 67 -7.68 11.06 -3.68
CA ASP A 67 -7.45 10.39 -2.40
C ASP A 67 -7.50 11.44 -1.28
N ALA A 68 -8.70 12.03 -1.12
CA ALA A 68 -8.94 13.13 -0.19
C ALA A 68 -8.81 12.66 1.27
N GLY A 69 -8.29 13.53 2.13
CA GLY A 69 -8.05 13.20 3.55
C GLY A 69 -6.74 12.44 3.81
N ARG A 70 -5.99 12.09 2.75
CA ARG A 70 -4.71 11.38 2.89
C ARG A 70 -3.54 12.31 3.23
N THR A 71 -2.74 11.91 4.22
CA THR A 71 -1.52 12.63 4.61
C THR A 71 -0.26 11.90 4.14
N LEU A 72 0.83 12.65 3.94
CA LEU A 72 2.15 12.09 3.62
C LEU A 72 2.55 11.03 4.66
N LEU A 73 3.17 9.94 4.17
CA LEU A 73 3.68 8.82 4.96
C LEU A 73 2.62 8.02 5.77
N SER A 74 1.32 8.25 5.54
CA SER A 74 0.27 7.40 6.13
C SER A 74 0.14 6.07 5.40
N GLY A 75 -0.04 4.96 6.14
CA GLY A 75 -0.32 3.63 5.57
C GLY A 75 -1.81 3.47 5.21
N GLN A 76 -2.13 2.69 4.17
CA GLN A 76 -3.49 2.15 3.94
C GLN A 76 -3.46 0.67 4.17
N ASP A 77 -4.56 0.16 4.71
CA ASP A 77 -4.89 -1.23 4.48
C ASP A 77 -5.26 -1.45 3.00
N GLY A 78 -4.95 -2.65 2.50
CA GLY A 78 -5.33 -3.03 1.16
C GLY A 78 -6.84 -3.05 0.98
N THR A 79 -7.30 -2.64 -0.20
CA THR A 79 -8.71 -2.82 -0.57
C THR A 79 -9.00 -4.30 -0.74
N SER A 80 -10.03 -4.80 -0.05
CA SER A 80 -10.51 -6.16 -0.21
C SER A 80 -11.76 -6.18 -1.10
N PHE A 81 -11.91 -7.27 -1.86
CA PHE A 81 -13.16 -7.59 -2.52
C PHE A 81 -13.90 -8.63 -1.69
N SER A 82 -15.10 -8.28 -1.23
CA SER A 82 -16.01 -9.23 -0.60
C SER A 82 -17.07 -9.68 -1.59
N HIS A 83 -17.39 -10.97 -1.54
CA HIS A 83 -18.54 -11.55 -2.22
C HIS A 83 -19.59 -11.90 -1.18
N TYR A 84 -20.85 -11.51 -1.42
CA TYR A 84 -21.99 -12.00 -0.68
C TYR A 84 -22.68 -13.12 -1.47
N GLY A 85 -22.60 -14.35 -0.97
CA GLY A 85 -23.19 -15.55 -1.58
C GLY A 85 -24.51 -15.96 -0.95
N GLY A 86 -25.46 -15.03 -0.76
CA GLY A 86 -26.75 -15.33 -0.14
C GLY A 86 -27.84 -15.81 -1.11
N ASN A 87 -29.01 -16.14 -0.55
CA ASN A 87 -30.14 -16.75 -1.24
C ASN A 87 -30.99 -15.69 -1.97
N PHE A 88 -30.79 -15.52 -3.28
CA PHE A 88 -31.75 -14.80 -4.12
C PHE A 88 -32.05 -15.62 -5.36
N ASP A 89 -33.32 -15.95 -5.57
CA ASP A 89 -33.87 -16.68 -6.73
C ASP A 89 -33.53 -16.06 -8.11
N ILE A 90 -32.72 -14.99 -8.16
CA ILE A 90 -32.45 -14.14 -9.33
C ILE A 90 -30.94 -13.83 -9.51
N GLY A 91 -30.04 -14.47 -8.73
CA GLY A 91 -28.59 -14.53 -8.98
C GLY A 91 -27.69 -13.68 -8.08
N SER A 92 -26.41 -14.06 -8.00
CA SER A 92 -25.35 -13.38 -7.22
C SER A 92 -24.52 -12.44 -8.13
N GLY A 93 -24.01 -11.32 -7.60
CA GLY A 93 -23.28 -10.30 -8.37
C GLY A 93 -21.92 -9.90 -7.75
N HIS A 94 -21.03 -9.34 -8.56
CA HIS A 94 -19.72 -8.82 -8.14
C HIS A 94 -19.74 -7.29 -8.04
N SER A 95 -19.18 -6.73 -6.96
CA SER A 95 -18.88 -5.30 -6.87
C SER A 95 -17.38 -5.07 -7.02
N ILE A 96 -16.97 -4.28 -8.03
CA ILE A 96 -15.63 -3.71 -8.15
C ILE A 96 -15.84 -2.21 -8.37
N ASN A 97 -15.63 -1.41 -7.33
CA ASN A 97 -15.50 0.05 -7.46
C ASN A 97 -14.65 0.61 -6.30
N ASN A 98 -13.95 1.70 -6.58
CA ASN A 98 -13.15 2.47 -5.61
C ASN A 98 -14.13 3.23 -4.69
N TYR A 99 -14.46 2.71 -3.50
CA TYR A 99 -15.43 3.33 -2.60
C TYR A 99 -14.88 3.43 -1.18
N ASP A 100 -14.73 4.67 -0.70
CA ASP A 100 -14.38 5.01 0.68
C ASP A 100 -15.60 4.94 1.63
N GLN A 101 -16.75 4.42 1.14
CA GLN A 101 -17.96 4.13 1.92
C GLN A 101 -18.71 2.92 1.34
N ILE A 102 -19.16 1.99 2.19
CA ILE A 102 -19.89 0.78 1.76
C ILE A 102 -21.38 1.13 1.58
N VAL A 103 -21.94 0.94 0.38
CA VAL A 103 -23.39 0.97 0.13
C VAL A 103 -23.88 -0.39 -0.41
N SER A 104 -25.05 -0.83 0.07
CA SER A 104 -25.68 -2.09 -0.31
C SER A 104 -26.57 -1.87 -1.55
N ASN A 105 -26.35 -2.66 -2.62
CA ASN A 105 -27.19 -2.84 -3.83
C ASN A 105 -27.08 -1.79 -4.98
N GLN A 106 -26.48 -2.17 -6.12
CA GLN A 106 -26.41 -1.39 -7.37
C GLN A 106 -26.93 -2.21 -8.57
N PRO A 107 -27.81 -1.68 -9.45
CA PRO A 107 -28.43 -2.47 -10.53
C PRO A 107 -27.54 -2.93 -11.70
N GLY A 108 -26.29 -2.44 -11.82
CA GLY A 108 -25.42 -2.63 -13.00
C GLY A 108 -24.48 -3.85 -12.97
N PHE A 109 -24.66 -4.80 -12.06
CA PHE A 109 -23.70 -5.89 -11.83
C PHE A 109 -23.86 -7.08 -12.79
N SER A 110 -22.73 -7.62 -13.27
CA SER A 110 -22.67 -8.92 -13.96
C SER A 110 -22.95 -10.06 -12.98
N ARG A 111 -23.95 -10.89 -13.29
CA ARG A 111 -24.42 -12.00 -12.47
C ARG A 111 -23.93 -13.34 -13.02
N PHE A 112 -23.53 -14.25 -12.14
CA PHE A 112 -23.25 -15.65 -12.50
C PHE A 112 -24.24 -16.56 -11.77
N SER A 113 -24.77 -17.56 -12.47
CA SER A 113 -25.74 -18.51 -11.90
C SER A 113 -25.02 -19.71 -11.29
N PHE A 114 -25.41 -20.10 -10.08
CA PHE A 114 -25.00 -21.36 -9.47
C PHE A 114 -26.08 -22.42 -9.72
N ALA A 115 -25.70 -23.63 -10.13
CA ALA A 115 -26.63 -24.75 -10.30
C ALA A 115 -26.65 -25.61 -9.03
N GLY A 116 -27.77 -25.65 -8.30
CA GLY A 116 -27.98 -26.56 -7.17
C GLY A 116 -28.66 -25.90 -5.94
N PRO A 117 -29.20 -26.71 -5.00
CA PRO A 117 -29.82 -26.18 -3.78
C PRO A 117 -28.77 -25.53 -2.86
N SER A 118 -29.07 -24.28 -2.45
CA SER A 118 -28.23 -23.42 -1.61
C SER A 118 -27.70 -24.12 -0.36
N ARG A 119 -26.40 -23.93 -0.06
CA ARG A 119 -25.77 -24.31 1.22
C ARG A 119 -25.06 -23.10 1.84
N GLY A 120 -25.83 -22.26 2.54
CA GLY A 120 -25.35 -21.33 3.58
C GLY A 120 -24.87 -19.95 3.12
N ASP A 121 -24.88 -18.99 4.06
CA ASP A 121 -24.29 -17.65 3.89
C ASP A 121 -22.76 -17.74 3.97
N GLY A 122 -22.09 -17.58 2.84
CA GLY A 122 -20.63 -17.52 2.77
C GLY A 122 -20.14 -16.15 2.30
N VAL A 123 -19.26 -15.50 3.07
CA VAL A 123 -18.45 -14.38 2.58
C VAL A 123 -17.15 -14.96 2.04
N ASN A 124 -16.94 -14.85 0.73
CA ASN A 124 -15.65 -15.17 0.13
C ASN A 124 -14.83 -13.89 0.03
N TYR A 125 -13.65 -13.88 0.64
CA TYR A 125 -12.66 -12.82 0.49
C TYR A 125 -11.75 -13.13 -0.68
N VAL A 126 -11.64 -12.21 -1.63
CA VAL A 126 -10.67 -12.29 -2.72
C VAL A 126 -9.58 -11.27 -2.47
N THR A 127 -8.38 -11.76 -2.19
CA THR A 127 -7.19 -10.90 -2.07
C THR A 127 -6.55 -10.76 -3.43
N ILE A 128 -6.47 -9.54 -3.93
CA ILE A 128 -5.67 -9.21 -5.11
C ILE A 128 -4.27 -8.76 -4.68
N ARG A 129 -3.25 -9.27 -5.34
CA ARG A 129 -1.87 -8.78 -5.19
C ARG A 129 -1.24 -8.59 -6.56
N PRO A 130 -0.66 -7.43 -6.88
CA PRO A 130 0.15 -7.29 -8.07
C PRO A 130 1.29 -8.31 -8.07
N ARG A 131 1.66 -8.86 -9.23
CA ARG A 131 2.92 -9.59 -9.38
C ARG A 131 4.06 -8.63 -9.05
N ASN A 132 4.95 -9.02 -8.16
CA ASN A 132 6.08 -8.20 -7.73
C ASN A 132 7.32 -9.06 -7.47
N ILE A 133 8.47 -8.42 -7.40
CA ILE A 133 9.76 -8.99 -6.96
C ILE A 133 10.21 -8.16 -5.76
N ALA A 134 10.63 -8.82 -4.68
CA ALA A 134 11.00 -8.15 -3.45
C ALA A 134 12.41 -7.53 -3.52
N PHE A 135 12.48 -6.24 -3.20
CA PHE A 135 13.72 -5.47 -3.00
C PHE A 135 13.64 -4.81 -1.62
N ASN A 136 14.79 -4.50 -1.01
CA ASN A 136 14.80 -3.59 0.13
C ASN A 136 14.51 -2.16 -0.36
N TYR A 137 13.78 -1.38 0.42
CA TYR A 137 13.80 0.08 0.28
C TYR A 137 14.87 0.66 1.21
N ILE A 138 15.80 1.43 0.67
CA ILE A 138 16.87 2.08 1.42
C ILE A 138 16.90 3.58 1.14
N VAL A 139 17.32 4.38 2.12
CA VAL A 139 17.54 5.82 1.98
C VAL A 139 19.00 6.15 2.24
N ARG A 140 19.52 7.14 1.52
CA ARG A 140 20.82 7.73 1.83
C ARG A 140 20.71 8.47 3.17
N ALA A 141 21.66 8.28 4.06
CA ALA A 141 21.67 8.88 5.39
C ALA A 141 22.44 10.21 5.47
N ALA A 142 23.39 10.48 4.57
CA ALA A 142 24.25 11.68 4.55
C ALA A 142 24.54 12.23 3.14
#